data_AF-A0A3B9GKY3-F1
#
_entry.id   AF-A0A3B9GKY3-F1
#
_cell.length_a   1.000
_cell.length_b   1.000
_cell.length_c   1.000
_cell.angle_alpha   90.00
_cell.angle_beta   90.00
_cell.angle_gamma   90.00
#
_symmetry.space_group_name_H-M   'P 1'
#
loop_
_entity.id
_entity.type
_entity.pdbx_description
1 polymer ?
#
loop_
_entity_poly.entity_id
_entity_poly.type
_entity_poly.pdbx_seq_one_letter_code
_entity_poly.pdbx_strand_id
1 'polypeptide(L)'
;AAASYLPMGETTGIAIPAGLSADKLAKLDAAFDTAVKSQEFIDFCKSKGFIINPMGRKASQPYVENLASAVSWILFDAGVAKVSPEQFSIKRK
;
A
#
# COMPACT_ATOMS: atom_id res chain seq x y z
N ALA A 1 -2.76 22.68 0.12
CA ALA A 1 -2.56 21.45 0.91
C ALA A 1 -2.37 20.24 0.00
N ALA A 2 -3.31 19.87 -0.88
CA ALA A 2 -3.18 18.67 -1.73
C ALA A 2 -2.00 18.67 -2.73
N ALA A 3 -1.57 19.85 -3.20
CA ALA A 3 -0.50 19.97 -4.19
C ALA A 3 0.85 19.37 -3.73
N SER A 4 1.14 19.34 -2.43
CA SER A 4 2.38 18.72 -1.91
C SER A 4 2.37 17.18 -1.94
N TYR A 5 1.22 16.58 -2.23
CA TYR A 5 1.05 15.12 -2.30
C TYR A 5 0.95 14.60 -3.74
N LEU A 6 1.10 15.49 -4.73
CA LEU A 6 1.04 15.15 -6.15
C LEU A 6 2.43 15.25 -6.82
N PRO A 7 2.73 14.40 -7.83
CA PRO A 7 1.89 13.31 -8.32
C PRO A 7 1.83 12.13 -7.34
N MET A 8 0.63 11.60 -7.11
CA MET A 8 0.42 10.40 -6.30
C MET A 8 0.11 9.24 -7.25
N GLY A 9 0.97 8.22 -7.27
CA GLY A 9 0.73 7.00 -8.06
C GLY A 9 -0.09 5.98 -7.30
N GLU A 10 -0.76 5.08 -8.02
CA GLU A 10 -1.47 3.95 -7.44
C GLU A 10 -0.49 2.82 -7.09
N THR A 11 -0.59 2.31 -5.86
CA THR A 11 0.12 1.09 -5.45
C THR A 11 -0.81 -0.10 -5.43
N THR A 12 -0.34 -1.21 -5.98
CA THR A 12 -1.01 -2.51 -5.87
C THR A 12 -0.27 -3.39 -4.87
N GLY A 13 -1.01 -4.13 -4.05
CA GLY A 13 -0.45 -5.02 -3.04
C GLY A 13 -1.36 -6.20 -2.74
N ILE A 14 -0.83 -7.18 -2.01
CA ILE A 14 -1.55 -8.37 -1.57
C ILE A 14 -1.91 -8.19 -0.10
N ALA A 15 -3.20 -8.12 0.21
CA ALA A 15 -3.69 -8.12 1.58
C ALA A 15 -3.84 -9.56 2.09
N ILE A 16 -3.41 -9.83 3.33
CA ILE A 16 -3.51 -11.13 3.97
C ILE A 16 -4.32 -11.04 5.27
N PRO A 17 -5.04 -12.09 5.68
CA PRO A 17 -5.74 -12.11 6.96
C PRO A 17 -4.79 -11.91 8.14
N ALA A 18 -5.27 -11.21 9.18
CA ALA A 18 -4.55 -11.10 10.44
C ALA A 18 -4.52 -12.45 11.18
N GLY A 19 -3.52 -12.64 12.06
CA GLY A 19 -3.44 -13.81 12.95
C GLY A 19 -2.88 -15.09 12.33
N LEU A 20 -2.31 -15.04 11.12
CA LEU A 20 -1.60 -16.19 10.54
C LEU A 20 -0.37 -16.58 11.37
N SER A 21 -0.09 -17.88 11.43
CA SER A 21 1.10 -18.40 12.12
C SER A 21 2.40 -17.91 11.47
N ALA A 22 3.47 -17.84 12.25
CA ALA A 22 4.79 -17.41 11.75
C ALA A 22 5.28 -18.24 10.56
N ASP A 23 5.04 -19.56 10.57
CA ASP A 23 5.38 -20.45 9.44
C ASP A 23 4.62 -20.10 8.16
N LYS A 24 3.31 -19.84 8.25
CA LYS A 24 2.50 -19.41 7.10
C LYS A 24 2.97 -18.07 6.57
N LEU A 25 3.28 -17.13 7.46
CA LEU A 25 3.80 -15.81 7.10
C LEU A 25 5.16 -15.91 6.40
N ALA A 26 6.07 -16.76 6.89
CA ALA A 26 7.37 -16.98 6.28
C ALA A 26 7.26 -17.57 4.85
N LYS A 27 6.34 -18.51 4.64
CA LYS A 27 6.06 -19.08 3.30
C LYS A 27 5.53 -18.02 2.32
N LEU A 28 4.64 -17.14 2.80
CA LEU A 28 4.12 -16.04 1.99
C LEU A 28 5.22 -15.02 1.64
N ASP A 29 6.10 -14.69 2.59
CA ASP A 29 7.24 -13.80 2.34
C ASP A 29 8.18 -14.39 1.29
N ALA A 30 8.50 -15.68 1.39
CA ALA A 30 9.35 -16.37 0.41
C ALA A 30 8.72 -16.44 -0.99
N ALA A 31 7.41 -16.71 -1.07
CA ALA A 31 6.68 -16.73 -2.32
C ALA A 31 6.64 -15.34 -2.98
N PHE A 32 6.40 -14.29 -2.19
CA PHE A 32 6.42 -12.92 -2.67
C PHE A 32 7.82 -12.53 -3.19
N ASP A 33 8.88 -12.79 -2.42
CA ASP A 33 10.26 -12.49 -2.80
C ASP A 33 10.69 -13.21 -4.09
N THR A 34 10.22 -14.44 -4.29
CA THR A 34 10.44 -15.19 -5.53
C THR A 34 9.67 -14.57 -6.70
N ALA A 35 8.38 -14.28 -6.52
CA ALA A 35 7.51 -13.79 -7.58
C ALA A 35 7.96 -12.42 -8.12
N VAL A 36 8.32 -11.48 -7.23
CA VAL A 36 8.72 -10.13 -7.66
C VAL A 36 10.04 -10.09 -8.43
N LYS A 37 10.81 -11.18 -8.42
CA LYS A 37 12.06 -11.35 -9.16
C LYS A 37 11.88 -12.18 -10.44
N SER A 38 10.70 -12.76 -10.68
CA SER A 38 10.48 -13.59 -11.86
C SER A 38 10.37 -12.72 -13.11
N GLN A 39 10.85 -13.24 -14.24
CA GLN A 39 10.83 -12.51 -15.51
C GLN A 39 9.39 -12.25 -15.96
N GLU A 40 8.49 -13.20 -15.72
CA GLU A 40 7.07 -13.09 -16.05
C GLU A 40 6.42 -11.91 -15.32
N PHE A 41 6.76 -11.71 -14.05
CA PHE A 41 6.27 -10.58 -13.27
C PHE A 41 6.86 -9.25 -13.78
N ILE A 42 8.17 -9.23 -14.06
CA ILE A 42 8.85 -8.04 -14.59
C ILE A 42 8.27 -7.63 -15.95
N ASP A 43 8.05 -8.58 -16.84
CA ASP A 43 7.47 -8.35 -18.18
C ASP A 43 6.03 -7.87 -18.08
N PHE A 44 5.23 -8.48 -17.17
CA PHE A 44 3.88 -8.03 -16.89
C PHE A 44 3.89 -6.56 -16.41
N CYS A 45 4.72 -6.23 -15.43
CA CYS A 45 4.83 -4.87 -14.90
C CYS A 45 5.22 -3.88 -15.99
N LYS A 46 6.21 -4.21 -16.82
CA LYS A 46 6.62 -3.39 -17.95
C LYS A 46 5.49 -3.18 -18.96
N SER A 47 4.72 -4.22 -19.27
CA SER A 47 3.59 -4.14 -20.22
C SER A 47 2.45 -3.25 -19.74
N LYS A 48 2.33 -3.06 -18.42
CA LYS A 48 1.28 -2.25 -17.78
C LYS A 48 1.76 -0.89 -17.29
N GLY A 49 3.02 -0.54 -17.52
CA GLY A 49 3.61 0.72 -17.06
C GLY A 49 3.82 0.79 -15.54
N PHE A 50 3.87 -0.36 -14.86
CA PHE A 50 4.16 -0.39 -13.42
C PHE A 50 5.64 -0.11 -13.14
N ILE A 51 5.88 0.65 -12.07
CA ILE A 51 7.20 0.77 -11.45
C ILE A 51 7.32 -0.35 -10.41
N ILE A 52 8.32 -1.19 -10.55
CA ILE A 52 8.55 -2.30 -9.63
C ILE A 52 9.24 -1.78 -8.37
N ASN A 53 8.50 -1.74 -7.25
CA ASN A 53 9.01 -1.35 -5.93
C ASN A 53 8.48 -2.32 -4.86
N PRO A 54 9.03 -3.55 -4.79
CA PRO A 54 8.51 -4.59 -3.91
C PRO A 54 8.75 -4.23 -2.44
N MET A 55 7.68 -4.28 -1.64
CA MET A 55 7.72 -4.06 -0.20
C MET A 55 7.24 -5.32 0.52
N GLY A 56 8.10 -5.90 1.35
CA GLY A 56 7.69 -6.98 2.26
C GLY A 56 6.77 -6.46 3.37
N ARG A 57 6.13 -7.38 4.11
CA ARG A 57 5.09 -7.06 5.12
C ARG A 57 5.48 -5.96 6.12
N LYS A 58 6.74 -5.93 6.57
CA LYS A 58 7.23 -4.92 7.53
C LYS A 58 7.32 -3.51 6.91
N ALA A 59 7.67 -3.41 5.64
CA ALA A 59 7.78 -2.13 4.94
C ALA A 59 6.42 -1.67 4.38
N SER A 60 5.56 -2.61 3.97
CA SER A 60 4.25 -2.30 3.40
C SER A 60 3.27 -1.75 4.43
N GLN A 61 3.30 -2.24 5.68
CA GLN A 61 2.39 -1.80 6.73
C GLN A 61 2.45 -0.28 7.00
N PRO A 62 3.61 0.32 7.34
CA PRO A 62 3.71 1.76 7.56
C PRO A 62 3.43 2.56 6.28
N TYR A 63 3.78 2.04 5.11
CA TYR A 63 3.47 2.67 3.83
C TYR A 63 1.97 2.85 3.64
N VAL A 64 1.19 1.77 3.82
CA VAL A 64 -0.27 1.79 3.67
C VAL A 64 -0.93 2.66 4.76
N GLU A 65 -0.43 2.65 5.99
CA GLU A 65 -0.94 3.53 7.05
C GLU A 65 -0.72 5.02 6.74
N ASN A 66 0.45 5.37 6.20
CA ASN A 66 0.75 6.75 5.79
C ASN A 66 -0.12 7.17 4.60
N LEU A 67 -0.28 6.28 3.62
CA LEU A 67 -1.17 6.49 2.47
C LEU A 67 -2.61 6.70 2.92
N ALA A 68 -3.13 5.84 3.80
CA ALA A 68 -4.48 5.94 4.34
C ALA A 68 -4.71 7.26 5.09
N SER A 69 -3.73 7.70 5.88
CA SER A 69 -3.76 9.01 6.54
C SER A 69 -3.82 10.15 5.50
N ALA A 70 -2.84 10.21 4.59
CA ALA A 70 -2.76 11.28 3.59
C ALA A 70 -4.04 11.38 2.76
N VAL A 71 -4.50 10.28 2.17
CA VAL A 71 -5.67 10.28 1.30
C VAL A 71 -6.94 10.66 2.07
N SER A 72 -7.18 10.05 3.23
CA SER A 72 -8.41 10.32 3.99
C SER A 72 -8.49 11.77 4.44
N TRP A 73 -7.37 12.35 4.88
CA TRP A 73 -7.32 13.76 5.30
C TRP A 73 -7.40 14.72 4.13
N ILE A 74 -6.77 14.43 2.99
CA ILE A 74 -6.91 15.25 1.77
C ILE A 74 -8.38 15.29 1.32
N LEU A 75 -9.05 14.13 1.29
CA LEU A 75 -10.46 14.06 0.88
C LEU A 75 -11.38 14.80 1.85
N PHE A 76 -11.11 14.72 3.16
CA PHE A 76 -11.87 15.44 4.17
C PHE A 76 -11.64 16.95 4.10
N ASP A 77 -10.38 17.39 4.03
CA ASP A 77 -10.01 18.80 3.95
C ASP A 77 -10.51 19.46 2.65
N ALA A 78 -10.65 18.67 1.56
CA ALA A 78 -11.25 19.12 0.31
C ALA A 78 -12.80 19.14 0.33
N GLY A 79 -13.43 18.71 1.43
CA GLY A 79 -14.90 18.63 1.56
C GLY A 79 -15.56 17.50 0.78
N VAL A 80 -14.79 16.58 0.19
CA VAL A 80 -15.29 15.42 -0.57
C VAL A 80 -15.75 14.33 0.38
N ALA A 81 -14.94 13.99 1.38
CA ALA A 81 -15.33 13.08 2.44
C ALA A 81 -16.17 13.83 3.49
N LYS A 82 -17.37 13.33 3.77
CA LYS A 82 -18.30 13.94 4.74
C LYS A 82 -18.01 13.55 6.20
N VAL A 83 -17.25 12.47 6.38
CA VAL A 83 -16.96 11.89 7.70
C VAL A 83 -15.48 12.11 8.01
N SER A 84 -15.20 12.60 9.23
CA SER A 84 -13.81 12.82 9.68
C SER A 84 -13.05 11.49 9.78
N PRO A 85 -11.81 11.41 9.27
CA PRO A 85 -10.95 10.22 9.43
C PRO A 85 -10.73 9.81 10.89
N GLU A 86 -10.88 10.73 11.84
CA GLU A 86 -10.75 10.47 13.27
C GLU A 86 -11.76 9.44 13.79
N GLN A 87 -12.96 9.39 13.21
CA GLN A 87 -13.97 8.38 13.58
C GLN A 87 -13.51 6.94 13.31
N PHE A 88 -12.57 6.78 12.38
CA PHE A 88 -11.97 5.50 12.02
C PHE A 88 -10.59 5.29 12.63
N SER A 89 -10.22 6.12 13.62
CA SER A 89 -8.90 6.10 14.27
C SER A 89 -7.72 6.38 13.30
N ILE A 90 -7.98 7.05 12.18
CA ILE A 90 -6.96 7.44 11.20
C ILE A 90 -6.37 8.79 11.63
N LYS A 91 -5.27 8.72 12.39
CA LYS A 91 -4.56 9.93 12.85
C LYS A 91 -3.93 10.68 11.68
N ARG A 92 -3.93 12.01 11.75
CA ARG A 92 -3.13 12.85 10.84
C ARG A 92 -1.65 12.61 11.14
N LYS A 93 -0.87 12.34 10.10
CA LYS A 93 0.59 12.17 10.18
C LYS A 93 1.30 13.35 9.56
#